data_AF-A0A519M871-F1
#
_entry.id   AF-A0A519M871-F1
#
_cell.length_a   1.000
_cell.length_b   1.000
_cell.length_c   1.000
_cell.angle_alpha   90.00
_cell.angle_beta   90.00
_cell.angle_gamma   90.00
#
_symmetry.space_group_name_H-M   'P 1'
#
loop_
_entity.id
_entity.type
_entity.pdbx_description
1 polymer ?
#
loop_
_entity_poly.entity_id
_entity_poly.type
_entity_poly.pdbx_seq_one_letter_code
_entity_poly.pdbx_strand_id
1 'polypeptide(L)'
;MNYLQTLVSDPAAWIALLTLIAMEVVLGIDNLIFISILTNKLPEKDRARARNIGIGAALVMRLALLGTIAFIVGLTATVFTVFGKGFS
;
A
#
# COMPACT_ATOMS: atom_id res chain seq x y z
N MET A 1 -20.37 22.25 -4.29
CA MET A 1 -19.76 22.84 -3.08
C MET A 1 -20.27 22.27 -1.74
N ASN A 2 -21.22 21.32 -1.71
CA ASN A 2 -21.79 20.80 -0.44
C ASN A 2 -21.12 19.52 0.07
N TYR A 3 -20.47 18.73 -0.79
CA TYR A 3 -19.86 17.45 -0.43
C TYR A 3 -18.73 17.55 0.59
N LEU A 4 -17.90 18.60 0.53
CA LEU A 4 -16.83 18.82 1.50
C LEU A 4 -17.38 19.15 2.89
N GLN A 5 -18.51 19.87 2.97
CA GLN A 5 -19.17 20.15 4.24
C GLN A 5 -19.79 18.89 4.82
N THR A 6 -20.41 18.04 3.99
CA THR A 6 -20.94 16.73 4.43
C THR A 6 -19.83 15.81 4.93
N LEU A 7 -18.69 15.73 4.24
CA LEU A 7 -17.54 14.90 4.66
C LEU A 7 -16.90 15.39 5.96
N VAL A 8 -16.76 16.71 6.14
CA VAL A 8 -16.17 17.27 7.36
C VAL A 8 -17.11 17.11 8.56
N SER A 9 -18.43 17.19 8.34
CA SER A 9 -19.44 17.05 9.39
C SER A 9 -19.84 15.61 9.69
N ASP A 10 -19.45 14.63 8.87
CA ASP A 10 -19.76 13.21 9.08
C ASP A 10 -18.70 12.52 9.96
N PRO A 11 -19.05 12.12 11.20
CA PRO A 11 -18.12 11.42 12.10
C PRO A 11 -17.62 10.09 11.51
N ALA A 12 -18.40 9.42 10.66
CA ALA A 12 -18.02 8.14 10.06
C ALA A 12 -16.86 8.31 9.07
N ALA A 13 -16.82 9.42 8.32
CA ALA A 13 -15.73 9.73 7.39
C ALA A 13 -14.40 9.90 8.14
N TRP A 14 -14.41 10.57 9.30
CA TRP A 14 -13.24 10.72 10.16
C TRP A 14 -12.75 9.39 10.72
N ILE A 15 -13.67 8.53 11.19
CA ILE A 15 -13.33 7.20 11.69
C ILE A 15 -12.70 6.35 10.59
N ALA A 16 -13.31 6.32 9.39
CA ALA A 16 -12.78 5.58 8.25
C ALA A 16 -11.39 6.07 7.85
N LEU A 17 -11.17 7.39 7.81
CA LEU A 17 -9.86 7.97 7.53
C LEU A 17 -8.82 7.58 8.59
N LEU A 18 -9.19 7.58 9.87
CA LEU A 18 -8.32 7.17 10.96
C LEU A 18 -7.97 5.68 10.87
N THR A 19 -8.94 4.82 10.52
CA THR A 19 -8.70 3.40 10.28
C THR A 19 -7.80 3.16 9.07
N LEU A 20 -7.99 3.90 7.97
CA LEU A 20 -7.13 3.83 6.78
C LEU A 20 -5.68 4.21 7.10
N ILE A 21 -5.48 5.30 7.84
CA ILE A 21 -4.15 5.72 8.30
C ILE A 21 -3.54 4.64 9.20
N ALA A 22 -4.30 4.11 10.15
CA ALA A 22 -3.83 3.05 11.04
C ALA A 22 -3.40 1.81 10.25
N MET A 23 -4.18 1.39 9.25
CA MET A 23 -3.85 0.25 8.39
C MET A 23 -2.59 0.50 7.55
N GLU A 24 -2.44 1.68 6.95
CA GLU A 24 -1.23 2.02 6.18
C GLU A 24 0.02 2.01 7.07
N VAL A 25 -0.09 2.49 8.31
CA VAL A 25 1.01 2.47 9.28
C VAL A 25 1.37 1.04 9.67
N VAL A 26 0.39 0.18 9.97
CA VAL A 26 0.64 -1.23 10.33
C VAL A 26 1.31 -1.99 9.17
N LEU A 27 0.81 -1.84 7.95
CA LEU A 27 1.40 -2.42 6.74
C LEU A 27 2.81 -1.87 6.46
N GLY A 28 3.02 -0.57 6.70
CA GLY A 28 4.34 0.07 6.54
C GLY A 28 5.37 -0.43 7.56
N ILE A 29 4.95 -0.66 8.81
CA ILE A 29 5.80 -1.16 9.89
C ILE A 29 6.23 -2.60 9.62
N ASP A 30 5.32 -3.47 9.18
CA ASP A 30 5.62 -4.89 8.90
C ASP A 30 6.80 -5.03 7.91
N ASN A 31 6.77 -4.24 6.84
CA ASN A 31 7.82 -4.23 5.82
C ASN A 31 9.17 -3.68 6.35
N LEU A 32 9.15 -2.68 7.23
CA LEU A 32 10.37 -2.12 7.83
C LEU A 32 10.97 -3.06 8.88
N ILE A 33 10.13 -3.73 9.67
CA ILE A 33 10.52 -4.71 10.68
C ILE A 33 11.23 -5.89 10.03
N PHE A 34 10.74 -6.41 8.91
CA PHE A 34 11.39 -7.52 8.20
C PHE A 34 12.83 -7.19 7.79
N ILE A 35 13.05 -5.98 7.23
CA ILE A 35 14.39 -5.49 6.86
C ILE A 35 15.26 -5.32 8.11
N SER A 36 14.71 -4.74 9.18
CA SER A 36 15.43 -4.50 10.42
C SER A 36 15.83 -5.81 11.13
N ILE A 37 14.99 -6.83 11.10
CA ILE A 37 15.28 -8.16 11.67
C ILE A 37 16.39 -8.84 10.87
N LEU A 38 16.29 -8.85 9.54
CA LEU A 38 17.30 -9.47 8.69
C LEU A 38 18.66 -8.78 8.83
N THR A 39 18.68 -7.45 8.85
CA THR A 39 19.93 -6.66 8.94
C THR A 39 20.57 -6.68 10.32
N ASN A 40 19.80 -6.77 11.42
CA ASN A 40 20.35 -6.85 12.77
C ASN A 40 21.14 -8.14 13.03
N LYS A 41 20.87 -9.21 12.26
CA LYS A 41 21.59 -10.48 12.33
C LYS A 41 22.96 -10.45 11.61
N LEU A 42 23.29 -9.35 10.92
CA LEU A 42 24.58 -9.17 10.24
C LEU A 42 25.60 -8.40 11.10
N PRO A 43 26.90 -8.77 11.01
CA PRO A 43 27.99 -8.06 11.69
C PRO A 43 28.07 -6.60 11.20
N GLU A 44 28.55 -5.69 12.07
CA GLU A 44 28.47 -4.23 11.88
C GLU A 44 29.03 -3.73 10.54
N LYS A 45 30.05 -4.41 10.02
CA LYS A 45 30.66 -4.16 8.70
C LYS A 45 29.71 -4.38 7.51
N ASP A 46 28.71 -5.24 7.65
CA ASP A 46 27.77 -5.61 6.58
C ASP A 46 26.39 -4.98 6.75
N ARG A 47 26.09 -4.37 7.91
CA ARG A 47 24.79 -3.73 8.20
C ARG A 47 24.43 -2.61 7.22
N ALA A 48 25.40 -1.77 6.85
CA ALA A 48 25.16 -0.66 5.92
C ALA A 48 24.77 -1.17 4.52
N ARG A 49 25.48 -2.19 4.02
CA ARG A 49 25.16 -2.82 2.72
C ARG A 49 23.83 -3.56 2.77
N ALA A 50 23.61 -4.34 3.83
CA ALA A 50 22.37 -5.09 4.00
C ALA A 50 21.14 -4.16 4.14
N ARG A 51 21.28 -2.99 4.77
CA ARG A 51 20.21 -1.98 4.85
C ARG A 51 19.88 -1.39 3.49
N ASN A 52 20.90 -1.03 2.69
CA ASN A 52 20.67 -0.49 1.35
C ASN A 52 20.05 -1.53 0.40
N ILE A 53 20.52 -2.78 0.48
CA ILE A 53 19.96 -3.90 -0.29
C ILE A 53 18.54 -4.21 0.20
N GLY A 54 18.30 -4.19 1.50
CA GLY A 54 16.98 -4.42 2.10
C GLY A 54 15.95 -3.35 1.72
N ILE A 55 16.33 -2.08 1.74
CA ILE A 55 15.47 -0.97 1.28
C ILE A 55 15.19 -1.08 -0.23
N GLY A 56 16.21 -1.38 -1.03
CA GLY A 56 16.04 -1.60 -2.47
C GLY A 56 15.12 -2.79 -2.78
N ALA A 57 15.35 -3.93 -2.14
CA ALA A 57 14.52 -5.12 -2.30
C ALA A 57 13.08 -4.90 -1.81
N ALA A 58 12.88 -4.16 -0.73
CA ALA A 58 11.55 -3.82 -0.21
C ALA A 58 10.78 -2.88 -1.13
N LEU A 59 11.45 -1.90 -1.75
CA LEU A 59 10.85 -1.06 -2.77
C LEU A 59 10.46 -1.88 -4.01
N VAL A 60 11.33 -2.79 -4.45
CA VAL A 60 11.05 -3.68 -5.60
C VAL A 60 9.87 -4.61 -5.31
N MET A 61 9.83 -5.27 -4.15
CA MET A 61 8.70 -6.10 -3.72
C MET A 61 7.41 -5.30 -3.70
N ARG A 62 7.43 -4.08 -3.17
CA ARG A 62 6.27 -3.20 -3.13
C ARG A 62 5.79 -2.83 -4.54
N LEU A 63 6.69 -2.44 -5.43
CA LEU A 63 6.35 -2.12 -6.83
C LEU A 63 5.84 -3.35 -7.59
N ALA A 64 6.39 -4.54 -7.33
CA ALA A 64 5.92 -5.78 -7.92
C ALA A 64 4.50 -6.14 -7.46
N LEU A 65 4.22 -6.04 -6.16
CA LEU A 65 2.89 -6.25 -5.58
C LEU A 65 1.89 -5.20 -6.10
N LEU A 66 2.25 -3.92 -6.06
CA LEU A 66 1.40 -2.84 -6.59
C LEU A 66 1.15 -2.98 -8.09
N GLY A 67 2.16 -3.34 -8.88
CA GLY A 67 2.02 -3.60 -10.31
C GLY A 67 1.11 -4.80 -10.60
N THR A 68 1.23 -5.86 -9.79
CA THR A 68 0.35 -7.02 -9.89
C THR A 68 -1.09 -6.66 -9.55
N ILE A 69 -1.32 -5.90 -8.47
CA ILE A 69 -2.64 -5.41 -8.11
C ILE A 69 -3.20 -4.50 -9.21
N ALA A 70 -2.40 -3.57 -9.74
CA ALA A 70 -2.82 -2.68 -10.83
C ALA A 70 -3.20 -3.46 -12.09
N PHE A 71 -2.46 -4.52 -12.41
CA PHE A 71 -2.78 -5.42 -13.51
C PHE A 71 -4.09 -6.19 -13.28
N ILE A 72 -4.32 -6.72 -12.07
CA ILE A 72 -5.55 -7.42 -11.69
C ILE A 72 -6.76 -6.47 -11.70
N VAL A 73 -6.61 -5.27 -11.14
CA VAL A 73 -7.65 -4.24 -11.13
C VAL A 73 -7.96 -3.78 -12.55
N GLY A 74 -6.95 -3.63 -13.42
CA GLY A 74 -7.15 -3.33 -14.83
C GLY A 74 -7.95 -4.41 -15.57
N LEU A 75 -7.62 -5.69 -15.35
CA LEU A 75 -8.36 -6.82 -15.91
C LEU A 75 -9.81 -6.86 -15.42
N THR A 76 -10.03 -6.70 -14.12
CA THR A 76 -11.39 -6.67 -13.54
C THR A 76 -12.17 -5.45 -13.99
N ALA A 77 -11.59 -4.24 -14.03
CA ALA A 77 -12.24 -3.04 -14.57
C ALA A 77 -12.64 -3.21 -16.04
N THR A 78 -11.81 -3.88 -16.84
CA THR A 78 -12.13 -4.23 -18.24
C THR A 78 -13.26 -5.27 -18.30
N VAL A 79 -13.26 -6.28 -17.42
CA VAL A 79 -14.35 -7.28 -17.34
C VAL A 79 -15.66 -6.65 -16.84
N PHE A 80 -15.62 -5.70 -15.90
CA PHE A 80 -16.81 -4.96 -15.43
C PHE A 80 -17.33 -3.97 -16.47
N THR A 81 -16.47 -3.36 -17.29
CA THR A 81 -16.91 -2.54 -18.44
C THR A 81 -17.42 -3.38 -19.62
N VAL A 82 -16.93 -4.61 -19.79
CA VAL A 82 -17.45 -5.58 -20.79
C VAL A 82 -18.77 -6.23 -20.32
N PHE A 83 -18.92 -6.54 -19.03
CA PHE A 83 -20.18 -7.02 -18.43
C PHE A 83 -21.22 -5.90 -18.26
N GLY A 84 -20.78 -4.65 -18.24
CA GLY A 84 -21.58 -3.44 -18.18
C GLY A 84 -21.64 -2.72 -19.53
N LYS A 85 -21.98 -3.43 -20.62
CA LYS A 85 -22.63 -2.74 -21.75
C LYS A 85 -23.87 -2.03 -21.19
N GLY A 86 -23.72 -0.74 -20.91
CA GLY A 86 -24.78 0.19 -21.18
C GLY A 86 -25.19 -0.09 -22.63
N PHE A 87 -26.33 -0.75 -22.78
CA PHE A 87 -27.08 -0.63 -24.01
C PHE A 87 -27.39 0.86 -24.13
N SER A 88 -26.71 1.54 -25.05
CA SER A 88 -27.31 2.67 -25.72
C SER A 88 -28.40 2.17 -26.67
#